data_AF-A0A416F3B5-F1
#
_entry.id   AF-A0A416F3B5-F1
#
_cell.length_a   1.000
_cell.length_b   1.000
_cell.length_c   1.000
_cell.angle_alpha   90.00
_cell.angle_beta   90.00
_cell.angle_gamma   90.00
#
_symmetry.space_group_name_H-M   'P 1'
#
loop_
_entity.id
_entity.type
_entity.pdbx_description
1 polymer ?
#
loop_
_entity_poly.entity_id
_entity_poly.type
_entity_poly.pdbx_seq_one_letter_code
_entity_poly.pdbx_strand_id
1 'polypeptide(L)'
;MLADNTYLGILRAAINVQTGEPHTDWRESYVNRKGLIVIDPSHSVPGKYVVYLFMPFYNYFHTSRGDLQISEKKIRIETAHSIYEFEIDPDCVPKEEIPFLQAEAECYFTGKAQIGDFYFPQSPEYIEAASCQRLKKG
;
A
#
# COMPACT_ATOMS: atom_id res chain seq x y z
N MET A 1 -3.59 -10.33 -11.89
CA MET A 1 -3.51 -8.96 -12.44
C MET A 1 -4.21 -8.04 -11.47
N LEU A 2 -3.50 -7.06 -10.93
CA LEU A 2 -3.97 -6.12 -9.91
C LEU A 2 -4.93 -5.01 -10.45
N ALA A 3 -5.23 -5.02 -11.75
CA ALA A 3 -5.60 -3.81 -12.49
C ALA A 3 -6.91 -3.11 -12.10
N ASP A 4 -7.86 -3.79 -11.44
CA ASP A 4 -9.20 -3.21 -11.26
C ASP A 4 -9.30 -2.21 -10.09
N ASN A 5 -8.28 -2.14 -9.22
CA ASN A 5 -8.32 -1.40 -7.96
C ASN A 5 -7.00 -0.69 -7.60
N THR A 6 -6.25 -0.27 -8.62
CA THR A 6 -4.94 0.37 -8.45
C THR A 6 -4.90 1.79 -8.99
N TYR A 7 -4.26 2.68 -8.23
CA TYR A 7 -4.13 4.10 -8.56
C TYR A 7 -2.71 4.56 -8.27
N LEU A 8 -2.22 5.55 -9.02
CA LEU A 8 -1.05 6.32 -8.58
C LEU A 8 -1.55 7.48 -7.74
N GLY A 9 -0.85 7.76 -6.64
CA GLY A 9 -1.31 8.82 -5.75
C GLY A 9 -0.42 9.06 -4.55
N ILE A 10 -0.93 9.94 -3.69
CA ILE A 10 -0.21 10.52 -2.56
C ILE A 10 -1.05 10.37 -1.30
N LEU A 11 -0.47 9.87 -0.20
CA LEU A 11 -1.11 9.93 1.10
C LEU A 11 -1.07 11.38 1.61
N ARG A 12 -2.22 12.05 1.70
CA ARG A 12 -2.30 13.46 2.12
C ARG A 12 -2.56 13.64 3.60
N ALA A 13 -3.27 12.71 4.23
CA ALA A 13 -3.54 12.82 5.66
C ALA A 13 -3.73 11.45 6.31
N ALA A 14 -3.28 11.36 7.56
CA ALA A 14 -3.62 10.31 8.50
C ALA A 14 -4.15 10.99 9.76
N ILE A 15 -5.45 10.86 10.02
CA ILE A 15 -6.19 11.63 11.02
C ILE A 15 -6.76 10.67 12.07
N ASN A 16 -6.75 11.08 13.33
CA ASN A 16 -7.42 10.36 14.40
C ASN A 16 -8.92 10.63 14.39
N VAL A 17 -9.75 9.58 14.33
CA VAL A 17 -11.22 9.72 14.26
C VAL A 17 -11.80 10.39 15.50
N GLN A 18 -11.23 10.15 16.69
CA GLN A 18 -11.77 10.66 17.95
C GLN A 18 -11.45 12.13 18.17
N THR A 19 -10.23 12.56 17.84
CA THR A 19 -9.79 13.94 18.07
C THR A 19 -9.98 14.83 16.86
N GLY A 20 -10.06 14.26 15.64
CA GLY A 20 -10.04 15.02 14.38
C GLY A 20 -8.66 15.56 14.02
N GLU A 21 -7.65 15.32 14.85
CA GLU A 21 -6.29 15.83 14.66
C GLU A 21 -5.44 14.88 13.80
N PRO A 22 -4.49 15.41 13.01
CA PRO A 22 -3.48 14.59 12.36
C PRO A 22 -2.69 13.76 13.37
N HIS A 23 -2.31 12.56 12.95
CA HIS A 23 -1.45 11.70 13.74
C HIS A 23 0.01 12.20 13.71
N THR A 24 0.67 12.20 14.87
CA THR A 24 2.07 12.61 15.07
C THR A 24 3.02 11.46 15.40
N ASP A 25 2.56 10.21 15.18
CA ASP A 25 3.38 9.02 15.33
C ASP A 25 3.99 8.58 13.98
N TRP A 26 4.43 7.32 13.88
CA TRP A 26 5.06 6.76 12.69
C TRP A 26 4.25 6.99 11.40
N ARG A 27 2.92 7.16 11.47
CA ARG A 27 2.07 7.44 10.30
C ARG A 27 2.41 8.77 9.62
N GLU A 28 2.88 9.75 10.38
CA GLU A 28 3.29 11.06 9.86
C GLU A 28 4.38 10.93 8.79
N SER A 29 5.31 9.98 8.96
CA SER A 29 6.43 9.76 8.03
C SER A 29 5.99 9.29 6.62
N TYR A 30 4.75 8.82 6.49
CA TYR A 30 4.14 8.40 5.24
C TYR A 30 3.29 9.49 4.59
N VAL A 31 2.98 10.58 5.30
CA VAL A 31 2.25 11.72 4.73
C VAL A 31 3.11 12.41 3.67
N ASN A 32 2.48 12.82 2.58
CA ASN A 32 3.07 13.31 1.33
C ASN A 32 3.96 12.30 0.59
N ARG A 33 3.97 11.02 0.99
CA ARG A 33 4.58 9.97 0.18
C ARG A 33 3.69 9.61 -1.00
N LYS A 34 4.34 9.38 -2.13
CA LYS A 34 3.74 9.07 -3.42
C LYS A 34 4.08 7.63 -3.82
N GLY A 35 3.17 6.99 -4.55
CA GLY A 35 3.37 5.60 -4.93
C GLY A 35 2.14 4.97 -5.57
N LEU A 36 2.16 3.64 -5.63
CA LEU A 36 1.06 2.83 -6.13
C LEU A 36 0.12 2.49 -4.98
N ILE A 37 -1.09 3.01 -5.07
CA ILE A 37 -2.20 2.71 -4.17
C ILE A 37 -2.88 1.44 -4.68
N VAL A 38 -3.09 0.47 -3.79
CA VAL A 38 -3.84 -0.76 -4.07
C VAL A 38 -4.98 -0.87 -3.06
N ILE A 39 -6.19 -1.07 -3.55
CA ILE A 39 -7.38 -1.29 -2.72
C ILE A 39 -7.70 -2.78 -2.69
N ASP A 40 -7.58 -3.38 -1.51
CA ASP A 40 -7.81 -4.80 -1.27
C ASP A 40 -9.15 -5.03 -0.54
N PRO A 41 -10.16 -5.65 -1.17
CA PRO A 41 -11.40 -6.03 -0.52
C PRO A 41 -11.17 -7.10 0.56
N SER A 42 -11.68 -6.85 1.77
CA SER A 42 -11.53 -7.80 2.88
C SER A 42 -12.36 -9.05 2.67
N HIS A 43 -11.71 -10.19 2.39
CA HIS A 43 -12.37 -11.49 2.27
C HIS A 43 -13.11 -11.94 3.55
N SER A 44 -12.63 -11.53 4.71
CA SER A 44 -13.20 -11.95 6.01
C SER A 44 -14.35 -11.07 6.49
N VAL A 45 -14.51 -9.86 5.94
CA VAL A 45 -15.51 -8.89 6.37
C VAL A 45 -16.08 -8.19 5.14
N PRO A 46 -17.23 -8.64 4.62
CA PRO A 46 -17.85 -8.06 3.44
C PRO A 46 -18.06 -6.55 3.59
N GLY A 47 -17.76 -5.80 2.52
CA GLY A 47 -17.91 -4.34 2.48
C GLY A 47 -16.80 -3.54 3.16
N LYS A 48 -15.77 -4.19 3.74
CA LYS A 48 -14.58 -3.52 4.28
C LYS A 48 -13.39 -3.70 3.34
N TYR A 49 -12.47 -2.74 3.37
CA TYR A 49 -11.30 -2.69 2.50
C TYR A 49 -10.03 -2.40 3.29
N VAL A 50 -8.88 -2.79 2.77
CA VAL A 50 -7.56 -2.34 3.21
C VAL A 50 -6.93 -1.56 2.06
N VAL A 51 -6.34 -0.41 2.35
CA VAL A 51 -5.62 0.37 1.34
C VAL A 51 -4.13 0.23 1.60
N TYR A 52 -3.39 -0.12 0.56
CA TYR A 52 -1.93 -0.19 0.54
C TYR A 52 -1.38 0.97 -0.29
N LEU A 53 -0.23 1.50 0.11
CA LEU A 53 0.58 2.44 -0.67
C LEU A 53 1.99 1.88 -0.78
N PHE A 54 2.33 1.35 -1.96
CA PHE A 54 3.66 0.89 -2.30
C PHE A 54 4.50 2.07 -2.78
N MET A 55 5.67 2.26 -2.18
CA MET A 55 6.60 3.33 -2.50
C MET A 55 7.89 2.74 -3.07
N PRO A 56 8.72 3.55 -3.76
CA PRO A 56 10.04 3.11 -4.20
C PRO A 56 10.90 2.62 -3.03
N PHE A 57 11.91 1.80 -3.35
CA PHE A 57 12.88 1.25 -2.38
C PHE A 57 12.28 0.28 -1.33
N TYR A 58 11.41 -0.63 -1.75
CA TYR A 58 10.89 -1.73 -0.91
C TYR A 58 10.15 -1.27 0.35
N ASN A 59 9.51 -0.10 0.29
CA ASN A 59 8.75 0.44 1.41
C ASN A 59 7.26 0.46 1.06
N TYR A 60 6.40 0.14 2.03
CA TYR A 60 4.97 0.22 1.84
C TYR A 60 4.26 0.64 3.13
N PHE A 61 3.13 1.29 2.95
CA PHE A 61 2.18 1.62 4.00
C PHE A 61 0.90 0.81 3.77
N HIS A 62 0.22 0.42 4.83
CA HIS A 62 -1.13 -0.13 4.72
C HIS A 62 -2.02 0.32 5.88
N THR A 63 -3.31 0.43 5.60
CA THR A 63 -4.30 0.73 6.63
C THR A 63 -4.73 -0.54 7.37
N SER A 64 -5.49 -0.38 8.44
CA SER A 64 -6.39 -1.43 8.90
C SER A 64 -7.65 -1.47 8.03
N ARG A 65 -8.52 -2.46 8.26
CA ARG A 65 -9.79 -2.60 7.55
C ARG A 65 -10.71 -1.42 7.86
N GLY A 66 -11.32 -0.85 6.82
CA GLY A 66 -12.18 0.32 6.95
C GLY A 66 -13.26 0.43 5.87
N ASP A 67 -14.10 1.45 6.04
CA ASP A 67 -15.08 1.89 5.07
C ASP A 67 -14.42 2.76 4.01
N LEU A 68 -14.63 2.38 2.76
CA LEU A 68 -13.97 3.01 1.61
C LEU A 68 -14.92 3.96 0.89
N GLN A 69 -14.41 5.13 0.55
CA GLN A 69 -15.07 6.13 -0.27
C GLN A 69 -14.11 6.56 -1.38
N ILE A 70 -14.52 6.38 -2.63
CA ILE A 70 -13.74 6.78 -3.81
C ILE A 70 -14.50 7.86 -4.55
N SER A 71 -13.81 8.94 -4.89
CA SER A 71 -14.23 9.95 -5.85
C SER A 71 -13.20 10.08 -6.96
N GLU A 72 -13.48 10.87 -8.00
CA GLU A 72 -12.62 11.00 -9.19
C GLU A 72 -11.15 11.31 -8.88
N LYS A 73 -10.88 12.04 -7.79
CA LYS A 73 -9.52 12.50 -7.43
C LYS A 73 -9.08 12.11 -6.02
N LYS A 74 -9.93 11.43 -5.25
CA LYS A 74 -9.67 11.18 -3.82
C LYS A 74 -10.10 9.79 -3.43
N ILE A 75 -9.28 9.14 -2.64
CA ILE A 75 -9.63 7.91 -1.93
C ILE A 75 -9.61 8.24 -0.45
N ARG A 76 -10.69 7.95 0.25
CA ARG A 76 -10.80 8.09 1.70
C ARG A 76 -11.15 6.75 2.30
N ILE A 77 -10.38 6.33 3.30
CA ILE A 77 -10.69 5.13 4.07
C ILE A 77 -10.78 5.47 5.56
N GLU A 78 -11.91 5.13 6.14
CA GLU A 78 -12.20 5.32 7.56
C GLU A 78 -12.15 3.97 8.28
N THR A 79 -11.17 3.85 9.17
CA THR A 79 -10.97 2.69 10.04
C THR A 79 -11.52 2.99 11.43
N ALA A 80 -11.50 2.01 12.34
CA ALA A 80 -12.02 2.18 13.70
C ALA A 80 -11.44 3.37 14.46
N HIS A 81 -10.19 3.77 14.17
CA HIS A 81 -9.49 4.82 14.92
C HIS A 81 -8.83 5.87 14.03
N SER A 82 -8.89 5.71 12.71
CA SER A 82 -8.14 6.57 11.80
C SER A 82 -8.81 6.77 10.46
N ILE A 83 -8.72 7.98 9.94
CA ILE A 83 -9.11 8.34 8.59
C ILE A 83 -7.83 8.56 7.79
N TYR A 84 -7.74 7.92 6.64
CA TYR A 84 -6.66 8.15 5.69
C TYR A 84 -7.24 8.76 4.42
N GLU A 85 -6.57 9.80 3.94
CA GLU A 85 -6.97 10.51 2.74
C GLU A 85 -5.83 10.45 1.73
N PHE A 86 -6.14 9.91 0.55
CA PHE A 86 -5.23 9.83 -0.57
C PHE A 86 -5.73 10.71 -1.71
N GLU A 87 -4.81 11.37 -2.37
CA GLU A 87 -5.04 12.05 -3.65
C GLU A 87 -4.66 11.10 -4.78
N ILE A 88 -5.53 10.97 -5.78
CA ILE A 88 -5.24 10.26 -7.02
C ILE A 88 -4.52 11.24 -7.94
N ASP A 89 -3.27 10.92 -8.27
CA ASP A 89 -2.41 11.71 -9.16
C ASP A 89 -1.64 10.75 -10.08
N PRO A 90 -2.09 10.56 -11.34
CA PRO A 90 -1.44 9.68 -12.32
C PRO A 90 0.00 10.09 -12.66
N ASP A 91 0.36 11.36 -12.45
CA ASP A 91 1.65 11.93 -12.86
C ASP A 91 2.63 12.04 -11.67
N CYS A 92 2.24 11.62 -10.46
CA CYS A 92 3.09 11.79 -9.27
C CYS A 92 4.34 10.88 -9.28
N VAL A 93 4.30 9.74 -9.97
CA VAL A 93 5.41 8.77 -10.04
C VAL A 93 6.03 8.79 -11.44
N PRO A 94 7.37 8.83 -11.58
CA PRO A 94 8.04 8.70 -12.88
C PRO A 94 7.65 7.39 -13.58
N LYS A 95 7.49 7.44 -14.90
CA LYS A 95 7.01 6.29 -15.69
C LYS A 95 7.93 5.07 -15.57
N GLU A 96 9.20 5.31 -15.30
CA GLU A 96 10.25 4.31 -15.13
C GLU A 96 10.09 3.52 -13.81
N GLU A 97 9.46 4.13 -12.79
CA GLU A 97 9.25 3.51 -11.48
C GLU A 97 7.94 2.71 -11.38
N ILE A 98 6.96 3.01 -12.25
CA ILE A 98 5.64 2.35 -12.23
C ILE A 98 5.74 0.82 -12.35
N PRO A 99 6.53 0.24 -13.28
CA PRO A 99 6.64 -1.21 -13.39
C PRO A 99 7.22 -1.86 -12.13
N PHE A 100 8.16 -1.18 -11.46
CA PHE A 100 8.72 -1.66 -10.20
C PHE A 100 7.65 -1.70 -9.10
N LEU A 101 6.88 -0.62 -8.92
CA LEU A 101 5.81 -0.58 -7.91
C LEU A 101 4.73 -1.63 -8.18
N GLN A 102 4.39 -1.86 -9.45
CA GLN A 102 3.44 -2.90 -9.85
C GLN A 102 3.99 -4.28 -9.51
N ALA A 103 5.25 -4.57 -9.83
CA ALA A 103 5.87 -5.86 -9.53
C ALA A 103 5.98 -6.13 -8.02
N GLU A 104 6.31 -5.11 -7.22
CA GLU A 104 6.33 -5.20 -5.75
C GLU A 104 4.94 -5.53 -5.19
N ALA A 105 3.91 -4.84 -5.68
CA ALA A 105 2.54 -5.14 -5.30
C ALA A 105 2.13 -6.56 -5.72
N GLU A 106 2.45 -6.98 -6.94
CA GLU A 106 2.12 -8.34 -7.41
C GLU A 106 2.83 -9.42 -6.59
N CYS A 107 4.10 -9.19 -6.25
CA CYS A 107 4.87 -10.07 -5.38
C CYS A 107 4.23 -10.19 -4.00
N TYR A 108 3.79 -9.06 -3.41
CA TYR A 108 3.13 -9.03 -2.11
C TYR A 108 1.83 -9.85 -2.10
N PHE A 109 0.95 -9.64 -3.09
CA PHE A 109 -0.38 -10.28 -3.10
C PHE A 109 -0.36 -11.73 -3.60
N THR A 110 0.55 -12.08 -4.52
CA THR A 110 0.55 -13.42 -5.14
C THR A 110 1.66 -14.32 -4.63
N GLY A 111 2.68 -13.77 -3.97
CA GLY A 111 3.91 -14.47 -3.60
C GLY A 111 4.73 -14.94 -4.81
N LYS A 112 4.40 -14.48 -6.03
CA LYS A 112 5.12 -14.78 -7.26
C LYS A 112 5.81 -13.51 -7.72
N ALA A 113 7.15 -13.49 -7.64
CA ALA A 113 7.92 -12.50 -8.36
C ALA A 113 7.88 -12.86 -9.85
N GLN A 114 7.20 -12.07 -10.67
CA GLN A 114 7.40 -12.10 -12.12
C GLN A 114 8.09 -10.80 -12.51
N ILE A 115 9.42 -10.86 -12.61
CA ILE A 115 10.19 -9.86 -13.33
C ILE A 115 11.18 -10.65 -14.18
N GLY A 116 11.04 -10.54 -15.51
CA GLY A 116 11.93 -11.23 -16.45
C GLY A 116 13.39 -10.85 -16.24
N ASP A 117 14.28 -11.81 -16.50
CA ASP A 117 15.76 -11.84 -16.66
C ASP A 117 16.71 -10.84 -15.94
N PHE A 118 16.23 -9.83 -15.22
CA PHE A 118 17.05 -8.90 -14.45
C PHE A 118 17.03 -9.26 -12.96
N TYR A 119 18.05 -10.00 -12.57
CA TYR A 119 18.47 -10.12 -11.17
C TYR A 119 18.94 -8.76 -10.66
N PHE A 120 18.16 -8.13 -9.77
CA PHE A 120 18.77 -7.31 -8.72
C PHE A 120 19.02 -8.23 -7.52
N PRO A 121 20.21 -8.19 -6.89
CA PRO A 121 20.55 -9.07 -5.80
C PRO A 121 19.59 -8.80 -4.64
N GLN A 122 18.60 -9.67 -4.47
CA GLN A 122 17.95 -9.84 -3.19
C GLN A 122 19.08 -10.20 -2.23
N SER A 123 19.37 -9.33 -1.26
CA SER A 123 20.34 -9.68 -0.23
C SER A 123 19.90 -11.01 0.40
N PRO A 124 20.81 -11.97 0.63
CA PRO A 124 20.48 -13.28 1.20
C PRO A 124 19.65 -13.18 2.50
N GLU A 125 19.82 -12.10 3.24
CA GLU A 125 19.08 -11.77 4.46
C GLU A 125 17.55 -11.68 4.24
N TYR A 126 17.08 -11.25 3.05
CA TYR A 126 15.63 -11.13 2.77
C TYR A 126 14.96 -12.48 2.47
N ILE A 127 15.66 -13.40 1.80
CA ILE A 127 15.13 -14.74 1.52
C ILE A 127 14.99 -15.52 2.84
N GLU A 128 15.94 -15.35 3.76
CA GLU A 128 15.91 -15.97 5.07
C GLU A 128 14.83 -15.36 5.98
N ALA A 129 14.64 -14.04 5.94
CA ALA A 129 13.59 -13.36 6.70
C ALA A 129 12.17 -13.72 6.24
N ALA A 130 11.94 -13.79 4.93
CA ALA A 130 10.65 -14.19 4.35
C ALA A 130 10.33 -15.68 4.56
N SER A 131 11.36 -16.54 4.56
CA SER A 131 11.22 -17.97 4.89
C SER A 131 10.93 -18.20 6.38
N CYS A 132 11.59 -17.46 7.27
CA CYS A 132 11.40 -17.56 8.72
C CYS A 132 10.00 -17.13 9.20
N GLN A 133 9.35 -16.18 8.51
CA GLN A 133 7.98 -15.78 8.87
C GLN A 133 6.91 -16.80 8.46
N ARG A 134 7.15 -17.63 7.43
CA ARG A 134 6.23 -18.70 7.02
C ARG A 134 6.25 -19.93 7.95
N LEU A 135 7.32 -20.14 8.70
CA LEU A 135 7.47 -21.31 9.58
C LEU A 135 6.99 -21.09 11.03
N LYS A 136 6.60 -19.87 11.41
CA LYS A 136 6.12 -19.55 12.78
C LYS A 136 4.60 -19.52 12.95
N LYS A 137 3.83 -19.92 11.93
CA LYS A 137 2.41 -20.29 12.07
C LYS A 137 2.28 -21.81 11.96
N GLY A 138 2.84 -22.50 12.96
CA GLY A 138 2.48 -23.86 13.34
C GLY A 138 1.80 -23.80 14.70
#